data_AF-A0A6G0XRQ8-F1
#
_entry.id   AF-A0A6G0XRQ8-F1
#
_cell.length_a   1.000
_cell.length_b   1.000
_cell.length_c   1.000
_cell.angle_alpha   90.00
_cell.angle_beta   90.00
_cell.angle_gamma   90.00
#
_symmetry.space_group_name_H-M   'P 1'
#
loop_
_entity.id
_entity.type
_entity.pdbx_description
1 polymer ?
#
loop_
_entity_poly.entity_id
_entity_poly.type
_entity_poly.pdbx_seq_one_letter_code
_entity_poly.pdbx_strand_id
1 'polypeptide(L)'
;MFRRVTPSVRSFATAKVKKAASDKPAKSNKFKSVSKKSDKGSDSGKYDVILRALKGRDPEPFEWTEQEKQEHFEIGRTYNRMTSLRHNELMKDLQMKINLKWEAINALPTEELRQEALVEDFSLVTNRRGFPTWTPPIPGFKRFREE
;
A
#
# COMPACT_ATOMS: atom_id res chain seq x y z
N MET A 1 -6.07 41.87 9.81
CA MET A 1 -6.57 41.51 8.46
C MET A 1 -6.40 40.01 8.26
N PHE A 2 -7.47 39.22 8.38
CA PHE A 2 -7.42 37.76 8.20
C PHE A 2 -7.76 37.40 6.74
N ARG A 3 -6.77 36.91 5.98
CA ARG A 3 -7.00 36.33 4.64
C ARG A 3 -7.66 34.96 4.82
N ARG A 4 -8.90 34.82 4.34
CA ARG A 4 -9.58 33.52 4.25
C ARG A 4 -8.96 32.73 3.10
N VAL A 5 -8.35 31.59 3.38
CA VAL A 5 -7.91 30.62 2.37
C VAL A 5 -9.15 29.86 1.89
N THR A 6 -9.49 30.00 0.61
CA THR A 6 -10.57 29.23 -0.01
C THR A 6 -10.11 27.79 -0.27
N PRO A 7 -10.94 26.76 -0.03
CA PRO A 7 -10.56 25.39 -0.36
C PRO A 7 -10.55 25.21 -1.88
N SER A 8 -9.40 24.81 -2.42
CA SER A 8 -9.25 24.37 -3.81
C SER A 8 -10.06 23.10 -4.03
N VAL A 9 -11.15 23.21 -4.80
CA VAL A 9 -11.96 22.06 -5.21
C VAL A 9 -11.16 21.27 -6.25
N ARG A 10 -10.63 20.12 -5.87
CA ARG A 10 -9.98 19.19 -6.79
C ARG A 10 -11.06 18.46 -7.62
N SER A 11 -11.20 18.84 -8.89
CA SER A 11 -12.06 18.13 -9.85
C SER A 11 -11.26 17.04 -10.57
N PHE A 12 -11.69 15.78 -10.48
CA PHE A 12 -11.14 14.68 -11.27
C PHE A 12 -11.71 14.71 -12.70
N ALA A 13 -10.86 14.51 -13.71
CA ALA A 13 -11.28 14.44 -15.11
C ALA A 13 -12.03 13.13 -15.39
N THR A 14 -13.34 13.23 -15.67
CA THR A 14 -14.14 12.11 -16.19
C THR A 14 -14.11 12.12 -17.72
N ALA A 15 -13.32 11.25 -18.35
CA ALA A 15 -13.44 11.03 -19.79
C ALA A 15 -14.64 10.12 -20.10
N LYS A 16 -15.57 10.62 -20.93
CA LYS A 16 -16.73 9.88 -21.41
C LYS A 16 -16.33 8.79 -22.41
N VAL A 17 -16.98 7.63 -22.28
CA VAL A 17 -16.93 6.45 -23.16
C VAL A 17 -17.34 6.80 -24.60
N LYS A 18 -16.60 6.31 -25.59
CA LYS A 18 -17.08 6.15 -26.98
C LYS A 18 -17.08 4.67 -27.36
N LYS A 19 -18.28 4.13 -27.59
CA LYS A 19 -18.51 2.88 -28.36
C LYS A 19 -18.57 3.23 -29.86
N ALA A 20 -17.87 2.47 -30.68
CA ALA A 20 -18.18 2.23 -32.11
C ALA A 20 -17.48 0.91 -32.46
N ALA A 21 -18.24 -0.17 -32.64
CA ALA A 21 -18.79 -0.64 -33.91
C ALA A 21 -17.83 -1.66 -34.56
N SER A 22 -18.40 -2.84 -34.76
CA SER A 22 -17.86 -4.08 -35.31
C SER A 22 -17.04 -3.92 -36.58
N ASP A 23 -15.90 -4.61 -36.62
CA ASP A 23 -15.40 -5.22 -37.86
C ASP A 23 -14.72 -6.57 -37.52
N LYS A 24 -15.38 -7.65 -37.92
CA LYS A 24 -14.76 -8.98 -37.99
C LYS A 24 -14.01 -9.07 -39.32
N PRO A 25 -12.76 -9.55 -39.33
CA PRO A 25 -12.23 -10.24 -40.50
C PRO A 25 -12.14 -11.75 -40.29
N ALA A 26 -12.82 -12.44 -41.20
CA ALA A 26 -12.64 -13.79 -41.74
C ALA A 26 -11.75 -14.82 -41.00
N LYS A 27 -12.37 -15.96 -40.67
CA LYS A 27 -11.69 -17.24 -40.41
C LYS A 27 -10.96 -17.70 -41.68
N SER A 28 -9.64 -17.85 -41.62
CA SER A 28 -8.89 -18.63 -42.62
C SER A 28 -8.60 -20.03 -42.07
N ASN A 29 -9.20 -21.03 -42.72
CA ASN A 29 -8.87 -22.45 -42.56
C ASN A 29 -7.60 -22.75 -43.36
N LYS A 30 -6.46 -23.03 -42.69
CA LYS A 30 -5.45 -24.03 -43.09
C LYS A 30 -4.19 -23.91 -42.24
N PHE A 31 -4.04 -24.80 -41.26
CA PHE A 31 -2.75 -25.40 -40.92
C PHE A 31 -3.01 -26.81 -40.39
N LYS A 32 -3.24 -27.75 -41.30
CA LYS A 32 -2.93 -29.16 -41.07
C LYS A 32 -1.47 -29.36 -41.47
N SER A 33 -0.58 -29.27 -40.49
CA SER A 33 0.69 -29.99 -40.54
C SER A 33 0.84 -30.71 -39.20
N VAL A 34 0.64 -32.02 -39.27
CA VAL A 34 1.02 -32.97 -38.23
C VAL A 34 2.54 -32.88 -38.11
N SER A 35 3.05 -32.14 -37.14
CA SER A 35 4.46 -32.20 -36.77
C SER A 35 4.65 -33.33 -35.76
N LYS A 36 5.50 -34.26 -36.17
CA LYS A 36 5.97 -35.43 -35.43
C LYS A 36 6.46 -35.03 -34.03
N LYS A 37 6.23 -35.93 -33.07
CA LYS A 37 6.91 -35.98 -31.77
C LYS A 37 8.40 -35.67 -31.94
N SER A 38 8.84 -34.54 -31.40
CA SER A 38 10.23 -34.30 -31.05
C SER A 38 10.28 -34.12 -29.53
N ASP A 39 10.65 -35.20 -28.83
CA ASP A 39 11.05 -35.18 -27.43
C ASP A 39 12.39 -34.42 -27.30
N LYS A 40 12.31 -33.10 -27.29
CA LYS A 40 13.35 -32.22 -26.76
C LYS A 40 12.64 -31.20 -25.88
N GLY A 41 12.84 -31.33 -24.57
CA GLY A 41 12.27 -30.45 -23.55
C GLY A 41 12.57 -29.00 -23.85
N SER A 42 11.59 -28.32 -24.43
CA SER A 42 11.63 -26.89 -24.68
C SER A 42 11.20 -26.18 -23.39
N ASP A 43 12.05 -25.29 -22.87
CA ASP A 43 11.71 -24.41 -21.75
C ASP A 43 10.46 -23.55 -22.03
N SER A 44 9.98 -23.48 -23.28
CA SER A 44 8.71 -22.82 -23.64
C SER A 44 7.53 -23.30 -22.79
N GLY A 45 7.47 -24.58 -22.43
CA GLY A 45 6.40 -25.10 -21.58
C GLY A 45 6.44 -24.55 -20.14
N LYS A 46 7.63 -24.24 -19.61
CA LYS A 46 7.78 -23.61 -18.28
C LYS A 46 7.37 -22.13 -18.33
N TYR A 47 7.78 -21.43 -19.39
CA TYR A 47 7.36 -20.05 -19.61
C TYR A 47 5.85 -19.93 -19.82
N ASP A 48 5.21 -20.89 -20.50
CA ASP A 48 3.76 -20.93 -20.64
C ASP A 48 3.03 -21.13 -19.30
N VAL A 49 3.58 -21.95 -18.41
CA VAL A 49 3.04 -22.13 -17.04
C VAL A 49 3.20 -20.85 -16.22
N ILE A 50 4.35 -20.17 -16.30
CA ILE A 50 4.58 -18.88 -15.63
C ILE A 50 3.63 -17.80 -16.18
N LEU A 51 3.50 -17.69 -17.50
CA LEU A 51 2.60 -16.74 -18.14
C LEU A 51 1.14 -17.03 -17.80
N ARG A 52 0.75 -18.29 -17.66
CA ARG A 52 -0.59 -18.67 -17.21
C ARG A 52 -0.82 -18.35 -15.74
N ALA A 53 0.18 -18.52 -14.89
CA ALA A 53 0.12 -18.12 -13.48
C ALA A 53 0.00 -16.60 -13.32
N LEU A 54 0.73 -15.83 -14.14
CA LEU A 54 0.67 -14.36 -14.16
C LEU A 54 -0.64 -13.82 -14.74
N LYS A 55 -1.18 -14.46 -15.79
CA LYS A 55 -2.49 -14.08 -16.36
C LYS A 55 -3.65 -14.36 -15.40
N GLY A 56 -3.50 -15.35 -14.51
CA GLY A 56 -4.57 -15.77 -13.61
C GLY A 56 -5.81 -16.26 -14.35
N ARG A 57 -6.87 -16.53 -13.60
CA ARG A 57 -8.22 -16.72 -14.12
C ARG A 57 -9.09 -15.68 -13.42
N ASP A 58 -9.72 -14.80 -14.20
CA ASP A 58 -10.70 -13.89 -13.62
C ASP A 58 -11.86 -14.73 -13.06
N PRO A 59 -12.17 -14.59 -11.76
CA PRO A 59 -13.38 -15.20 -11.21
C PRO A 59 -14.58 -14.59 -11.92
N GLU A 60 -15.66 -15.37 -12.03
CA GLU A 60 -16.92 -14.82 -12.53
C GLU A 60 -17.37 -13.68 -11.60
N PRO A 61 -17.88 -12.57 -12.18
CA PRO A 61 -18.29 -11.42 -11.38
C PRO A 61 -19.40 -11.85 -10.41
N PHE A 62 -19.16 -11.65 -9.12
CA PHE A 62 -20.15 -11.91 -8.09
C PHE A 62 -21.15 -10.75 -8.07
N GLU A 63 -22.43 -11.03 -8.31
CA GLU A 63 -23.49 -10.03 -8.25
C GLU A 63 -24.06 -9.94 -6.83
N TRP A 64 -23.76 -8.84 -6.14
CA TRP A 64 -24.37 -8.55 -4.85
C TRP A 64 -25.84 -8.20 -4.99
N THR A 65 -26.64 -8.70 -4.04
CA THR A 65 -28.01 -8.22 -3.82
C THR A 65 -27.99 -6.73 -3.42
N GLU A 66 -29.12 -6.04 -3.59
CA GLU A 66 -29.20 -4.61 -3.22
C GLU A 66 -28.96 -4.37 -1.73
N GLN A 67 -29.38 -5.30 -0.87
CA GLN A 67 -29.16 -5.25 0.57
C GLN A 67 -27.67 -5.36 0.90
N GLU A 68 -26.97 -6.36 0.35
CA GLU A 68 -25.52 -6.52 0.54
C GLU A 68 -24.72 -5.32 0.02
N LYS A 69 -25.13 -4.73 -1.12
CA LYS A 69 -24.51 -3.50 -1.65
C LYS A 69 -24.59 -2.35 -0.65
N GLN A 70 -25.74 -2.18 -0.01
CA GLN A 70 -25.96 -1.14 0.98
C GLN A 70 -25.13 -1.40 2.25
N GLU A 71 -25.09 -2.64 2.73
CA GLU A 71 -24.25 -3.03 3.87
C GLU A 71 -22.75 -2.77 3.60
N HIS A 72 -22.26 -3.20 2.43
CA HIS A 72 -20.88 -2.95 2.03
C HIS A 72 -20.56 -1.46 1.89
N PHE A 73 -21.50 -0.66 1.40
CA PHE A 73 -21.36 0.80 1.35
C PHE A 73 -21.22 1.40 2.75
N GLU A 74 -22.04 0.96 3.71
CA GLU A 74 -21.98 1.41 5.10
C GLU A 74 -20.68 0.98 5.79
N ILE A 75 -20.22 -0.25 5.55
CA ILE A 75 -18.91 -0.74 6.01
C ILE A 75 -17.78 0.12 5.43
N GLY A 76 -17.79 0.40 4.12
CA GLY A 76 -16.78 1.26 3.50
C GLY A 76 -16.78 2.67 4.07
N ARG A 77 -17.96 3.25 4.28
CA ARG A 77 -18.12 4.59 4.87
C ARG A 77 -17.61 4.63 6.31
N THR A 78 -17.95 3.64 7.13
CA THR A 78 -17.51 3.56 8.53
C THR A 78 -16.01 3.34 8.60
N TYR A 79 -15.45 2.44 7.79
CA TYR A 79 -14.00 2.24 7.69
C TYR A 79 -13.25 3.53 7.36
N ASN A 80 -13.72 4.29 6.36
CA ASN A 80 -13.10 5.56 5.96
C ASN A 80 -13.15 6.60 7.09
N ARG A 81 -14.28 6.68 7.80
CA ARG A 81 -14.43 7.55 8.96
C ARG A 81 -13.46 7.16 10.07
N MET A 82 -13.42 5.89 10.45
CA MET A 82 -12.56 5.39 11.53
C MET A 82 -11.07 5.54 11.21
N THR A 83 -10.68 5.30 9.96
CA THR A 83 -9.31 5.48 9.49
C THR A 83 -8.89 6.95 9.56
N SER A 84 -9.78 7.87 9.18
CA SER A 84 -9.54 9.31 9.30
C SER A 84 -9.40 9.74 10.76
N LEU A 85 -10.24 9.22 11.67
CA LEU A 85 -10.12 9.51 13.10
C LEU A 85 -8.77 9.04 13.66
N ARG A 86 -8.38 7.79 13.38
CA ARG A 86 -7.08 7.24 13.79
C ARG A 86 -5.91 8.07 13.26
N HIS A 87 -5.98 8.53 12.01
CA HIS A 87 -4.95 9.39 11.43
C HIS A 87 -4.86 10.73 12.16
N ASN A 88 -6.00 11.37 12.43
CA ASN A 88 -6.04 12.65 13.13
C ASN A 88 -5.52 12.54 14.57
N GLU A 89 -5.85 11.46 15.28
CA GLU A 89 -5.32 11.17 16.61
C GLU A 89 -3.80 11.02 16.60
N LEU A 90 -3.27 10.26 15.64
CA LEU A 90 -1.83 10.09 15.47
C LEU A 90 -1.14 11.43 15.17
N MET A 91 -1.70 12.24 14.27
CA MET A 91 -1.13 13.55 13.93
C MET A 91 -1.17 14.52 15.11
N LYS A 92 -2.25 14.50 15.91
CA LYS A 92 -2.35 15.29 17.15
C LYS A 92 -1.26 14.91 18.14
N ASP A 93 -1.05 13.61 18.37
CA ASP A 93 -0.02 13.11 19.28
C ASP A 93 1.40 13.46 18.79
N LEU A 94 1.68 13.29 17.49
CA LEU A 94 2.96 13.70 16.90
C LEU A 94 3.21 15.21 17.07
N GLN A 95 2.20 16.04 16.79
CA GLN A 95 2.33 17.49 16.95
C GLN A 95 2.60 17.88 18.41
N MET A 96 1.91 17.24 19.35
CA MET A 96 2.15 17.45 20.78
C MET A 96 3.58 17.10 21.16
N LYS A 97 4.11 15.95 20.69
CA LYS A 97 5.49 15.54 20.91
C LYS A 97 6.50 16.53 20.31
N ILE A 98 6.23 17.05 19.12
CA ILE A 98 7.07 18.08 18.49
C ILE A 98 7.07 19.37 19.33
N ASN A 99 5.90 19.83 19.78
CA ASN A 99 5.79 21.03 20.59
C ASN A 99 6.55 20.87 21.92
N LEU A 100 6.34 19.75 22.62
CA LEU A 100 7.04 19.43 23.86
C LEU A 100 8.56 19.32 23.66
N LYS A 101 9.02 18.78 22.52
CA LYS A 101 10.45 18.75 22.17
C LYS A 101 11.02 20.17 22.11
N TRP A 102 10.34 21.08 21.42
CA TRP A 102 10.81 22.47 21.31
C TRP A 102 10.79 23.21 22.64
N GLU A 103 9.73 23.03 23.44
CA GLU A 103 9.65 23.59 24.79
C GLU A 103 10.79 23.07 25.68
N ALA A 104 11.09 21.77 25.61
CA ALA A 104 12.19 21.16 26.35
C ALA A 104 13.56 21.71 25.93
N ILE A 105 13.81 21.87 24.63
CA ILE A 105 15.06 22.46 24.13
C ILE A 105 15.19 23.91 24.63
N ASN A 106 14.12 24.70 24.56
CA ASN A 106 14.14 26.09 25.03
C ASN A 106 14.34 26.19 26.54
N ALA A 107 13.87 25.20 27.30
CA ALA A 107 14.03 25.12 28.76
C ALA A 107 15.46 24.74 29.20
N LEU A 108 16.36 24.36 28.28
CA LEU A 108 17.74 24.05 28.63
C LEU A 108 18.46 25.29 29.20
N PRO A 109 19.29 25.12 30.23
CA PRO A 109 19.84 26.23 31.02
C PRO A 109 20.94 27.02 30.31
N THR A 110 21.73 26.37 29.44
CA THR A 110 22.86 27.00 28.73
C THR A 110 22.66 26.97 27.22
N GLU A 111 23.20 27.97 26.54
CA GLU A 111 23.09 28.09 25.08
C GLU A 111 23.87 26.99 24.35
N GLU A 112 24.99 26.53 24.92
CA GLU A 112 25.79 25.43 24.38
C GLU A 112 24.99 24.12 24.31
N LEU A 113 24.25 23.79 25.37
CA LEU A 113 23.40 22.59 25.40
C LEU A 113 22.24 22.68 24.39
N ARG A 114 21.72 23.89 24.13
CA ARG A 114 20.68 24.09 23.11
C ARG A 114 21.25 23.85 21.71
N GLN A 115 22.44 24.36 21.44
CA GLN A 115 23.11 24.18 20.15
C GLN A 115 23.45 22.71 19.90
N GLU A 116 23.95 22.00 20.91
CA GLU A 116 24.20 20.56 20.83
C GLU A 116 22.91 19.76 20.57
N ALA A 117 21.81 20.10 21.25
CA ALA A 117 20.51 19.44 21.07
C ALA A 117 19.89 19.65 19.67
N LEU A 118 20.36 20.64 18.91
CA LEU A 118 19.93 20.88 17.53
C LEU A 118 20.73 20.09 16.49
N VAL A 119 21.85 19.48 16.90
CA VAL A 119 22.67 18.64 16.02
C VAL A 119 21.90 17.37 15.66
N GLU A 120 21.87 17.03 14.37
CA GLU A 120 21.23 15.82 13.88
C GLU A 120 22.02 14.58 14.32
N ASP A 121 21.33 13.64 14.98
CA ASP A 121 21.91 12.36 15.36
C ASP A 121 21.82 11.37 14.18
N PHE A 122 22.98 11.00 13.63
CA PHE A 122 23.11 9.99 12.57
C PHE A 122 23.36 8.58 13.12
N SER A 123 23.22 8.37 14.42
CA SER A 123 23.31 7.03 15.01
C SER A 123 22.26 6.11 14.38
N LEU A 124 22.67 4.88 14.07
CA LEU A 124 21.76 3.89 13.51
C LEU A 124 20.79 3.42 14.59
N VAL A 125 19.53 3.21 14.21
CA VAL A 125 18.55 2.56 15.09
C VAL A 125 19.10 1.19 15.47
N THR A 126 19.12 0.90 16.77
CA THR A 126 19.69 -0.36 17.27
C THR A 126 19.01 -1.58 16.64
N ASN A 127 19.82 -2.56 16.23
CA ASN A 127 19.30 -3.83 15.70
C ASN A 127 18.49 -4.62 16.74
N ARG A 128 18.62 -4.29 18.04
CA ARG A 128 17.87 -4.93 19.14
C ARG A 128 16.37 -4.60 19.12
N ARG A 129 15.93 -3.59 18.38
CA ARG A 129 14.50 -3.23 18.30
C ARG A 129 13.73 -4.27 17.47
N GLY A 130 13.02 -5.16 18.16
CA GLY A 130 12.16 -6.15 17.51
C GLY A 130 10.93 -5.53 16.85
N PHE A 131 10.47 -6.14 15.76
CA PHE A 131 9.14 -5.89 15.22
C PHE A 131 8.10 -6.71 15.99
N PRO A 132 6.92 -6.13 16.29
CA PRO A 132 5.85 -6.88 16.94
C PRO A 132 5.42 -8.04 16.04
N THR A 133 5.32 -9.23 16.64
CA THR A 133 4.79 -10.43 15.98
C THR A 133 3.46 -10.83 16.58
N TRP A 134 2.62 -11.47 15.77
CA TRP A 134 1.30 -11.96 16.18
C TRP A 134 1.38 -12.91 17.39
N THR A 135 2.39 -13.78 17.42
CA THR A 135 2.65 -14.72 18.53
C THR A 135 3.95 -14.32 19.22
N PRO A 136 4.00 -14.31 20.57
CA PRO A 136 5.23 -14.04 21.30
C PRO A 136 6.28 -15.12 21.02
N PRO A 137 7.57 -14.79 21.07
CA PRO A 137 8.63 -15.78 20.95
C PRO A 137 8.67 -16.71 22.17
N ILE A 138 9.30 -17.87 22.00
CA ILE A 138 9.56 -18.82 23.09
C ILE A 138 10.40 -18.13 24.17
N PRO A 139 10.17 -18.37 25.47
CA PRO A 139 11.00 -17.83 26.54
C PRO A 139 12.48 -18.11 26.31
N GLY A 140 13.33 -17.08 26.41
CA GLY A 140 14.77 -17.18 26.18
C GLY A 140 15.22 -17.10 24.71
N PHE A 141 14.30 -17.00 23.75
CA PHE A 141 14.66 -16.82 22.34
C PHE A 141 15.23 -15.42 22.08
N LYS A 142 16.55 -15.33 21.88
CA LYS A 142 17.23 -14.10 21.44
C LYS A 142 17.27 -14.08 19.90
N ARG A 143 16.61 -13.08 19.29
CA ARG A 143 16.59 -12.90 17.81
C ARG A 143 17.97 -12.61 17.23
N PHE A 144 18.82 -11.94 17.99
CA PHE A 144 20.18 -11.59 17.59
C PHE A 144 21.15 -12.28 18.53
N ARG A 145 22.23 -12.85 17.99
CA ARG A 145 23.33 -13.36 18.80
C ARG A 145 24.05 -12.18 19.44
N GLU A 146 24.45 -12.34 20.69
CA GLU A 146 25.34 -11.39 21.36
C GLU A 146 26.74 -11.67 20.80
N GLU A 147 27.25 -10.75 19.99
CA GLU A 147 28.69 -10.54 19.82
C GLU A 147 29.15 -9.51 20.85
#